data_AF-A0A920SZ61-F1
#
_entry.id   AF-A0A920SZ61-F1
#
_cell.length_a   1.000
_cell.length_b   1.000
_cell.length_c   1.000
_cell.angle_alpha   90.00
_cell.angle_beta   90.00
_cell.angle_gamma   90.00
#
_symmetry.space_group_name_H-M   'P 1'
#
loop_
_entity.id
_entity.type
_entity.pdbx_description
1 polymer ?
#
loop_
_entity_poly.entity_id
_entity_poly.type
_entity_poly.pdbx_seq_one_letter_code
_entity_poly.pdbx_strand_id
1 'polypeptide(L)' 'MGLITEAQHAEEILCKGDADVIFVGRELLRNPYWPLYAKAQLDGVATWPDQYARSALKVATQG' A
#
# COMPACT_ATOMS: atom_id res chain seq x y z
N MET A 1 -18.37 9.91 -2.11
CA MET A 1 -17.66 8.74 -1.54
C MET A 1 -16.46 8.44 -2.42
N GLY A 2 -15.23 8.42 -1.89
CA GLY A 2 -14.00 8.31 -2.69
C GLY A 2 -12.80 8.92 -1.97
N LEU A 3 -12.43 8.33 -0.83
CA LEU A 3 -11.36 8.81 0.06
C LEU A 3 -10.65 7.60 0.72
N ILE A 4 -10.20 6.65 -0.10
CA ILE A 4 -9.26 5.64 0.38
C ILE A 4 -7.89 6.30 0.47
N THR A 5 -7.45 6.59 1.69
CA THR A 5 -6.11 7.15 1.98
C THR A 5 -5.25 6.16 2.76
N GLU A 6 -5.86 5.31 3.58
CA GLU A 6 -5.18 4.31 4.41
C GLU A 6 -5.24 2.92 3.80
N ALA A 7 -4.14 2.16 3.90
CA ALA A 7 -4.02 0.82 3.37
C ALA A 7 -4.98 -0.17 4.06
N GLN A 8 -5.10 -0.11 5.39
CA GLN A 8 -6.01 -0.97 6.15
C GLN A 8 -7.47 -0.76 5.76
N HIS A 9 -7.89 0.47 5.48
CA HIS A 9 -9.25 0.73 5.04
C HIS A 9 -9.53 0.11 3.67
N ALA A 10 -8.55 0.14 2.75
CA ALA A 10 -8.66 -0.55 1.47
C ALA A 10 -8.80 -2.07 1.66
N GLU A 11 -7.97 -2.65 2.53
CA GLU A 11 -7.97 -4.09 2.84
C GLU A 11 -9.29 -4.53 3.47
N GLU A 12 -9.83 -3.74 4.40
CA GLU A 12 -11.11 -4.05 5.05
C GLU A 12 -12.27 -4.13 4.05
N ILE A 13 -12.31 -3.25 3.04
CA ILE A 13 -13.36 -3.25 2.02
C ILE A 13 -13.26 -4.52 1.16
N LEU A 14 -12.04 -4.92 0.80
CA LEU A 14 -11.79 -6.15 0.06
C LEU A 14 -12.17 -7.39 0.89
N CYS A 15 -11.74 -7.45 2.16
CA CYS A 15 -12.04 -8.55 3.08
C CYS A 15 -13.53 -8.69 3.38
N LYS A 16 -14.28 -7.58 3.43
CA LYS A 16 -15.74 -7.58 3.62
C LYS A 16 -16.49 -8.00 2.36
N GLY A 17 -15.83 -8.02 1.19
CA GLY A 17 -16.46 -8.32 -0.10
C GLY A 17 -17.31 -7.17 -0.63
N ASP A 18 -17.11 -5.95 -0.11
CA ASP A 18 -17.85 -4.76 -0.55
C ASP A 18 -17.37 -4.26 -1.93
N ALA A 19 -16.15 -4.63 -2.33
CA ALA A 19 -15.61 -4.39 -3.66
C ALA A 19 -14.55 -5.45 -4.03
N ASP A 20 -14.43 -5.73 -5.33
CA ASP A 20 -13.35 -6.59 -5.86
C ASP A 20 -12.08 -5.80 -6.22
N VAL A 21 -12.21 -4.49 -6.44
CA VAL A 21 -11.11 -3.61 -6.86
C VAL A 21 -11.24 -2.24 -6.19
N ILE A 22 -10.11 -1.72 -5.73
CA ILE A 22 -10.00 -0.37 -5.15
C ILE A 22 -9.31 0.58 -6.14
N PHE A 23 -10.00 1.67 -6.49
CA PHE A 23 -9.41 2.76 -7.27
C PHE A 23 -8.92 3.88 -6.35
N VAL A 24 -7.63 4.20 -6.46
CA VAL A 24 -6.99 5.29 -5.72
C VAL A 24 -6.67 6.43 -6.68
N GLY A 25 -7.10 7.65 -6.35
CA GLY A 25 -6.91 8.83 -7.20
C GLY A 25 -6.00 9.87 -6.56
N ARG A 26 -6.58 10.75 -5.74
CA ARG A 26 -5.86 11.88 -5.12
C ARG A 26 -4.67 11.44 -4.26
N GLU A 27 -4.75 10.28 -3.64
CA GLU A 27 -3.66 9.78 -2.80
C GLU A 27 -2.43 9.38 -3.62
N LEU A 28 -2.62 8.80 -4.81
CA LEU A 28 -1.51 8.55 -5.74
C LEU A 28 -0.82 9.84 -6.22
N LEU A 29 -1.55 10.96 -6.29
CA LEU A 29 -0.97 12.25 -6.66
C LEU A 29 -0.13 12.86 -5.52
N ARG A 30 -0.48 12.60 -4.25
CA ARG A 30 0.31 13.04 -3.09
C ARG A 30 1.49 12.12 -2.84
N ASN A 31 1.28 10.82 -3.00
CA ASN A 31 2.26 9.79 -2.75
C ASN A 31 2.22 8.75 -3.89
N PRO A 32 3.08 8.91 -4.91
CA PRO A 32 3.10 7.98 -6.05
C PRO A 32 3.56 6.56 -5.66
N TYR A 33 4.26 6.41 -4.53
CA TYR A 33 4.70 5.13 -3.99
C TYR A 33 3.71 4.52 -2.99
N TRP A 34 2.51 5.09 -2.87
CA TRP A 34 1.47 4.60 -1.94
C TRP A 34 1.26 3.08 -2.01
N PRO A 35 1.19 2.41 -3.18
CA PRO A 35 1.00 0.96 -3.24
C PRO A 35 2.16 0.17 -2.60
N LEU A 36 3.39 0.66 -2.73
CA LEU A 36 4.57 0.03 -2.11
C LEU A 36 4.51 0.15 -0.58
N TYR A 37 4.06 1.31 -0.08
CA TYR A 37 3.86 1.50 1.35
C TYR A 37 2.68 0.67 1.87
N ALA A 38 1.58 0.58 1.12
CA ALA A 38 0.45 -0.26 1.48
C ALA A 38 0.86 -1.75 1.60
N LYS A 39 1.62 -2.26 0.62
CA LYS A 39 2.21 -3.61 0.68
C LYS A 39 3.10 -3.78 1.91
N ALA A 40 4.00 -2.82 2.16
CA ALA A 40 4.88 -2.81 3.33
C ALA A 40 4.12 -2.89 4.66
N GLN A 41 2.98 -2.20 4.76
CA GLN A 41 2.17 -2.14 5.98
C GLN A 41 1.27 -3.37 6.18
N LEU A 42 0.69 -3.91 5.11
CA LEU A 42 -0.27 -5.02 5.19
C LEU A 42 0.43 -6.38 5.18
N ASP A 43 1.41 -6.55 4.30
CA ASP A 43 1.95 -7.85 3.94
C ASP A 43 3.48 -7.92 4.10
N GLY A 44 4.11 -6.90 4.71
CA GLY A 44 5.56 -6.79 4.82
C GLY A 44 6.25 -6.41 3.50
N VAL A 45 7.53 -6.75 3.36
CA VAL A 45 8.45 -6.15 2.37
C VAL A 45 7.84 -6.04 0.95
N ALA A 46 7.78 -4.81 0.44
CA ALA A 46 7.36 -4.52 -0.92
C ALA A 46 8.50 -4.77 -1.91
N THR A 47 8.16 -5.17 -3.15
CA THR A 47 9.16 -5.32 -4.22
C THR A 47 9.39 -3.95 -4.87
N TRP A 48 10.56 -3.36 -4.62
CA TRP A 48 10.97 -2.11 -5.23
C TRP A 48 11.73 -2.38 -6.53
N PRO A 49 11.62 -1.50 -7.56
CA PRO A 49 12.53 -1.53 -8.70
C PRO A 49 13.98 -1.46 -8.24
N ASP A 50 14.89 -2.16 -8.90
CA ASP A 50 16.30 -2.28 -8.50
C ASP A 50 16.99 -0.92 -8.31
N GLN A 51 16.63 0.06 -9.14
CA GLN A 51 17.12 1.44 -9.06
C GLN A 51 16.76 2.12 -7.73
N TYR A 52 15.66 1.71 -7.10
CA TYR A 52 15.14 2.26 -5.85
C TYR A 52 15.29 1.31 -4.67
N ALA A 53 15.98 0.18 -4.82
CA ALA A 53 16.20 -0.80 -3.76
C ALA A 53 16.84 -0.21 -2.49
N ARG A 54 17.64 0.86 -2.63
CA ARG A 54 18.26 1.55 -1.48
C ARG A 54 17.27 2.39 -0.66
N SER A 55 16.16 2.79 -1.26
CA SER A 55 15.09 3.55 -0.61
C SER A 55 14.02 2.65 0.00
N ALA A 56 14.11 1.33 -0.21
CA ALA A 56 13.15 0.38 0.30
C ALA A 56 13.14 0.37 1.83
N LEU A 57 11.95 0.46 2.42
CA LEU A 57 11.75 0.22 3.84
C LEU A 57 12.14 -1.22 4.15
N LYS A 58 13.25 -1.38 4.88
CA LYS A 58 13.60 -2.66 5.48
C LYS A 58 12.65 -2.87 6.65
N VAL A 59 11.67 -3.75 6.47
CA VAL A 59 10.86 -4.22 7.60
C VAL A 59 11.83 -4.85 8.59
N ALA A 60 11.91 -4.31 9.79
CA ALA A 60 12.69 -4.93 10.86
C ALA A 60 12.07 -6.29 11.12
N THR A 61 12.78 -7.35 10.72
CA THR A 61 12.49 -8.72 11.16
C THR A 61 12.45 -8.71 12.68
N GLN A 62 11.26 -8.67 13.28
CA GLN A 62 11.11 -9.04 14.68
C GLN A 62 11.40 -10.54 14.75
N GLY A 63 12.40 -10.88 15.55
CA GLY A 63 12.78 -12.25 15.86
C GLY A 63 11.79 -12.95 16.77
#